data_AF-A0A7V4HG71-F1
#
_entry.id   AF-A0A7V4HG71-F1
#
_cell.length_a   1.000
_cell.length_b   1.000
_cell.length_c   1.000
_cell.angle_alpha   90.00
_cell.angle_beta   90.00
_cell.angle_gamma   90.00
#
_symmetry.space_group_name_H-M   'P 1'
#
loop_
_entity.id
_entity.type
_entity.pdbx_description
1 polymer ?
#
loop_
_entity_poly.entity_id
_entity_poly.type
_entity_poly.pdbx_seq_one_letter_code
_entity_poly.pdbx_strand_id
1 'polypeptide(L)'
;MTSATRASWCITGANGLHLARECAAVKARPGFRCFWKSAVWLSYASFLLDRLAVESHCQPELFRLAESAMDHASARPANINLALWFELHAISAAGFRPRLDSCCACGSDSLQPDGRLLFS
;
A
#
# COMPACT_ATOMS: atom_id res chain seq x y z
N MET A 1 -9.03 -6.91 -21.59
CA MET A 1 -7.89 -6.08 -22.04
C MET A 1 -7.06 -5.69 -20.82
N THR A 2 -6.06 -6.51 -20.52
CA THR A 2 -5.21 -6.48 -19.31
C THR A 2 -3.77 -6.27 -19.78
N SER A 3 -3.36 -5.04 -20.07
CA SER A 3 -1.98 -4.80 -20.54
C SER A 3 -1.06 -4.80 -19.34
N ALA A 4 0.06 -5.61 -19.34
CA ALA A 4 1.22 -5.90 -18.43
C ALA A 4 2.59 -5.05 -18.60
N THR A 5 3.03 -4.03 -17.77
CA THR A 5 4.26 -3.18 -17.67
C THR A 5 5.38 -4.04 -17.19
N ARG A 6 5.85 -4.79 -18.17
CA ARG A 6 7.19 -5.29 -18.19
C ARG A 6 8.11 -4.08 -18.42
N ALA A 7 9.00 -3.81 -17.47
CA ALA A 7 10.12 -2.89 -17.65
C ALA A 7 11.40 -3.73 -17.78
N SER A 8 12.12 -3.55 -18.89
CA SER A 8 13.45 -4.14 -19.11
C SER A 8 14.49 -3.12 -18.64
N TRP A 9 15.20 -3.42 -17.56
CA TRP A 9 16.16 -2.50 -16.95
C TRP A 9 17.54 -2.63 -17.59
N CYS A 10 18.11 -1.51 -18.03
CA CYS A 10 19.56 -1.31 -18.15
C CYS A 10 19.83 0.13 -18.58
N ILE A 11 20.26 1.01 -17.67
CA ILE A 11 21.53 1.80 -17.61
C ILE A 11 21.40 2.73 -16.38
N THR A 12 22.36 2.71 -15.46
CA THR A 12 22.45 3.72 -14.40
C THR A 12 23.07 4.98 -15.01
N GLY A 13 22.31 6.06 -15.08
CA GLY A 13 22.84 7.37 -15.49
C GLY A 13 23.76 7.97 -14.42
N ALA A 14 24.46 9.04 -14.76
CA ALA A 14 25.23 9.79 -13.77
C ALA A 14 24.29 10.27 -12.64
N ASN A 15 24.69 10.06 -11.38
CA ASN A 15 23.98 10.43 -10.14
C ASN A 15 22.86 9.49 -9.63
N GLY A 16 22.88 8.20 -10.00
CA GLY A 16 21.92 7.22 -9.44
C GLY A 16 20.51 7.29 -10.05
N LEU A 17 20.31 8.13 -11.07
CA LEU A 17 19.09 8.17 -11.85
C LEU A 17 19.08 7.04 -12.87
N HIS A 18 18.06 6.19 -12.83
CA HIS A 18 17.90 5.12 -13.81
C HIS A 18 17.13 5.59 -15.04
N LEU A 19 17.63 5.25 -16.22
CA LEU A 19 16.96 5.53 -17.50
C LEU A 19 16.10 4.33 -17.92
N ALA A 20 14.79 4.54 -18.04
CA ALA A 20 13.88 3.55 -18.58
C ALA A 20 14.03 3.47 -20.11
N ARG A 21 14.48 2.34 -20.65
CA ARG A 21 14.61 2.14 -22.11
C ARG A 21 13.28 1.78 -22.77
N GLU A 22 12.49 0.95 -22.09
CA GLU A 22 11.20 0.46 -22.60
C GLU A 22 10.19 0.42 -21.46
N CYS A 23 8.95 0.82 -21.76
CA CYS A 23 7.83 0.82 -20.81
C CYS A 23 6.53 0.51 -21.56
N ALA A 24 5.72 -0.43 -21.05
CA ALA A 24 4.45 -0.82 -21.67
C ALA A 24 3.38 -1.24 -20.64
N ALA A 25 2.49 -0.36 -20.17
CA ALA A 25 1.43 -0.53 -19.14
C ALA A 25 1.01 -1.96 -18.63
N VAL A 26 0.88 -2.24 -17.27
CA VAL A 26 0.63 -3.59 -16.58
C VAL A 26 -0.68 -4.14 -16.21
N LYS A 27 -1.44 -3.19 -15.80
CA LYS A 27 -2.79 -3.43 -15.53
C LYS A 27 -3.30 -2.06 -15.72
N ALA A 28 -3.92 -1.83 -16.86
CA ALA A 28 -4.80 -0.70 -16.91
C ALA A 28 -5.86 -0.94 -15.82
N ARG A 29 -5.94 -0.02 -14.86
CA ARG A 29 -6.88 -0.06 -13.74
C ARG A 29 -7.94 1.01 -13.96
N PRO A 30 -8.80 0.88 -14.99
CA PRO A 30 -9.65 1.96 -15.47
C PRO A 30 -10.63 2.46 -14.42
N GLY A 31 -11.02 1.62 -13.44
CA GLY A 31 -11.95 2.00 -12.38
C GLY A 31 -11.53 3.22 -11.55
N PHE A 32 -10.23 3.55 -11.49
CA PHE A 32 -9.76 4.79 -10.86
C PHE A 32 -10.23 6.07 -11.58
N ARG A 33 -10.64 5.97 -12.85
CA ARG A 33 -11.23 7.09 -13.60
C ARG A 33 -12.73 7.23 -13.36
N CYS A 34 -13.39 6.15 -12.90
CA CYS A 34 -14.82 6.12 -12.65
C CYS A 34 -15.16 6.42 -11.19
N PHE A 35 -14.27 6.08 -10.26
CA PHE A 35 -14.48 6.23 -8.82
C PHE A 35 -13.52 7.26 -8.25
N TRP A 36 -14.00 8.49 -8.04
CA TRP A 36 -13.18 9.57 -7.49
C TRP A 36 -12.60 9.22 -6.10
N LYS A 37 -13.36 8.50 -5.25
CA LYS A 37 -12.88 8.03 -3.94
C LYS A 37 -11.69 7.09 -4.07
N SER A 38 -11.72 6.19 -5.04
CA SER A 38 -10.60 5.29 -5.32
C SER A 38 -9.39 6.05 -5.86
N ALA A 39 -9.60 7.11 -6.66
CA ALA A 39 -8.51 7.96 -7.12
C ALA A 39 -7.84 8.72 -5.96
N VAL A 40 -8.63 9.30 -5.05
CA VAL A 40 -8.12 9.97 -3.84
C VAL A 40 -7.37 8.99 -2.95
N TRP A 41 -7.95 7.81 -2.71
CA TRP A 41 -7.32 6.76 -1.93
C TRP A 41 -6.00 6.30 -2.57
N LEU A 42 -5.93 6.17 -3.90
CA LEU A 42 -4.70 5.80 -4.61
C LEU A 42 -3.59 6.84 -4.41
N SER A 43 -3.91 8.13 -4.48
CA SER A 43 -2.94 9.20 -4.21
C SER A 43 -2.42 9.12 -2.77
N TYR A 44 -3.32 8.90 -1.80
CA TYR A 44 -2.95 8.69 -0.40
C TYR A 44 -2.06 7.45 -0.21
N ALA A 45 -2.47 6.30 -0.76
CA ALA A 45 -1.72 5.06 -0.67
C ALA A 45 -0.33 5.17 -1.30
N SER A 46 -0.21 5.91 -2.42
CA SER A 46 1.08 6.17 -3.08
C SER A 46 2.02 6.98 -2.18
N PHE A 47 1.49 8.01 -1.52
CA PHE A 47 2.25 8.79 -0.55
C PHE A 47 2.67 7.96 0.67
N LEU A 48 1.77 7.10 1.18
CA LEU A 48 2.11 6.21 2.30
C LEU A 48 3.21 5.21 1.92
N LEU A 49 3.11 4.62 0.73
CA LEU A 49 4.11 3.69 0.22
C LEU A 49 5.46 4.36 0.02
N ASP A 50 5.49 5.61 -0.47
CA ASP A 50 6.73 6.40 -0.61
C ASP A 50 7.44 6.59 0.75
N ARG A 51 6.68 6.72 1.84
CA ARG A 51 7.23 6.84 3.20
C ARG A 51 7.67 5.52 3.82
N LEU A 52 7.05 4.41 3.44
CA LEU A 52 7.32 3.09 4.01
C LEU A 52 8.36 2.31 3.21
N ALA A 53 8.42 2.50 1.90
CA ALA A 53 9.37 1.84 1.03
C ALA A 53 10.77 2.40 1.29
N VAL A 54 11.76 1.51 1.22
CA VAL A 54 13.18 1.84 1.35
C VAL A 54 13.76 1.76 -0.05
N GLU A 55 14.37 2.86 -0.50
CA GLU A 55 15.01 2.93 -1.82
C GLU A 55 16.01 1.79 -2.02
N SER A 56 16.09 1.28 -3.25
CA SER A 56 17.01 0.21 -3.65
C SER A 56 16.88 -1.12 -2.90
N HIS A 57 15.84 -1.30 -2.08
CA HIS A 57 15.54 -2.56 -1.39
C HIS A 57 14.34 -3.27 -2.00
N CYS A 58 14.47 -4.59 -2.20
CA CYS A 58 13.37 -5.42 -2.68
C CYS A 58 12.37 -5.68 -1.55
N GLN A 59 11.12 -5.24 -1.73
CA GLN A 59 10.03 -5.41 -0.75
C GLN A 59 8.80 -6.07 -1.40
N PRO A 60 8.88 -7.37 -1.72
CA PRO A 60 7.85 -8.04 -2.51
C PRO A 60 6.49 -8.14 -1.80
N GLU A 61 6.49 -8.24 -0.46
CA GLU A 61 5.24 -8.29 0.32
C GLU A 61 4.49 -6.95 0.27
N LEU A 62 5.20 -5.82 0.42
CA LEU A 62 4.62 -4.49 0.31
C LEU A 62 4.07 -4.22 -1.10
N PHE A 63 4.82 -4.65 -2.12
CA PHE A 63 4.37 -4.54 -3.52
C PHE A 63 3.10 -5.37 -3.78
N ARG A 64 3.06 -6.63 -3.34
CA ARG A 64 1.88 -7.51 -3.50
C ARG A 64 0.66 -6.97 -2.75
N LEU A 65 0.87 -6.43 -1.54
CA LEU A 65 -0.19 -5.77 -0.77
C LEU A 65 -0.77 -4.57 -1.52
N ALA A 66 0.09 -3.68 -2.01
CA ALA A 66 -0.31 -2.53 -2.81
C ALA A 66 -1.05 -2.94 -4.08
N GLU A 67 -0.55 -3.96 -4.79
CA GLU A 67 -1.18 -4.47 -5.99
C GLU A 67 -2.60 -4.99 -5.73
N SER A 68 -2.78 -5.81 -4.69
CA SER A 68 -4.08 -6.34 -4.30
C SER A 68 -5.04 -5.25 -3.84
N ALA A 69 -4.56 -4.26 -3.09
CA ALA A 69 -5.38 -3.13 -2.66
C ALA A 69 -5.82 -2.27 -3.86
N MET A 70 -4.93 -2.06 -4.84
CA MET A 70 -5.25 -1.37 -6.09
C MET A 70 -6.22 -2.16 -6.98
N ASP A 71 -6.13 -3.49 -7.03
CA ASP A 71 -7.13 -4.36 -7.68
C ASP A 71 -8.51 -4.11 -7.07
N HIS A 72 -8.59 -4.12 -5.74
CA HIS A 72 -9.84 -3.93 -5.01
C HIS A 72 -10.43 -2.53 -5.25
N ALA A 73 -9.61 -1.47 -5.13
CA ALA A 73 -10.04 -0.09 -5.33
C ALA A 73 -10.42 0.23 -6.79
N SER A 74 -9.93 -0.55 -7.75
CA SER A 74 -10.31 -0.42 -9.16
C SER A 74 -11.64 -1.09 -9.46
N ALA A 75 -11.97 -2.20 -8.78
CA ALA A 75 -13.23 -2.92 -9.00
C ALA A 75 -14.44 -2.23 -8.34
N ARG A 76 -14.24 -1.47 -7.26
CA ARG A 76 -15.31 -0.81 -6.50
C ARG A 76 -14.80 0.48 -5.84
N PRO A 77 -15.68 1.45 -5.52
CA PRO A 77 -15.29 2.65 -4.80
C PRO A 77 -14.58 2.33 -3.48
N ALA A 78 -13.43 2.94 -3.26
CA ALA A 78 -12.72 2.84 -1.99
C ALA A 78 -13.59 3.38 -0.84
N ASN A 79 -13.46 2.74 0.32
CA ASN A 79 -14.12 3.11 1.57
C ASN A 79 -13.09 3.18 2.71
N ILE A 80 -13.53 3.62 3.88
CA ILE A 80 -12.66 3.76 5.05
C ILE A 80 -12.06 2.43 5.51
N ASN A 81 -12.79 1.32 5.36
CA ASN A 81 -12.29 0.00 5.75
C ASN A 81 -11.10 -0.42 4.89
N LEU A 82 -11.10 -0.11 3.59
CA LEU A 82 -9.96 -0.36 2.72
C LEU A 82 -8.73 0.46 3.15
N ALA A 83 -8.93 1.73 3.51
CA ALA A 83 -7.83 2.59 3.98
C ALA A 83 -7.20 2.03 5.25
N LEU A 84 -8.02 1.77 6.28
CA LEU A 84 -7.55 1.22 7.56
C LEU A 84 -6.90 -0.15 7.40
N TRP A 85 -7.52 -1.04 6.62
CA TRP A 85 -6.95 -2.35 6.31
C TRP A 85 -5.58 -2.21 5.64
N PHE A 86 -5.47 -1.35 4.63
CA PHE A 86 -4.22 -1.13 3.91
C PHE A 86 -3.14 -0.55 4.83
N GLU A 87 -3.46 0.45 5.64
CA GLU A 87 -2.53 1.07 6.60
C GLU A 87 -1.96 0.04 7.58
N LEU A 88 -2.82 -0.74 8.24
CA LEU A 88 -2.42 -1.75 9.22
C LEU A 88 -1.53 -2.85 8.59
N HIS A 89 -1.86 -3.29 7.38
CA HIS A 89 -1.05 -4.28 6.68
C HIS A 89 0.25 -3.69 6.13
N ALA A 90 0.26 -2.44 5.68
CA ALA A 90 1.45 -1.78 5.16
C ALA A 90 2.49 -1.54 6.26
N ILE A 91 2.07 -1.06 7.43
CA ILE A 91 2.97 -0.91 8.57
C ILE A 91 3.52 -2.26 9.05
N SER A 92 2.68 -3.32 9.06
CA SER A 92 3.15 -4.67 9.40
C SER A 92 4.13 -5.21 8.36
N ALA A 93 3.95 -4.91 7.08
CA ALA A 93 4.88 -5.29 6.02
C ALA A 93 6.20 -4.53 6.11
N ALA A 94 6.17 -3.28 6.61
CA ALA A 94 7.35 -2.49 6.93
C ALA A 94 8.04 -2.91 8.26
N GLY A 95 7.51 -3.92 8.97
CA GLY A 95 8.08 -4.47 10.19
C GLY A 95 7.50 -3.88 11.49
N PHE A 96 6.58 -2.93 11.41
CA PHE A 96 5.87 -2.38 12.56
C PHE A 96 4.62 -3.23 12.85
N ARG A 97 4.67 -4.04 13.90
CA ARG A 97 3.51 -4.85 14.32
C ARG A 97 2.81 -4.24 15.53
N PRO A 98 1.73 -3.47 15.34
CA PRO A 98 0.91 -3.04 16.46
C PRO A 98 0.28 -4.28 17.12
N ARG A 99 0.38 -4.36 18.45
CA ARG A 99 -0.31 -5.38 19.24
C ARG A 99 -1.75 -4.95 19.40
N LEU A 100 -2.67 -5.72 18.82
CA LEU A 100 -4.12 -5.46 18.81
C LEU A 100 -4.91 -6.54 19.57
N ASP A 101 -4.21 -7.55 20.07
CA ASP A 101 -4.69 -8.73 20.77
C ASP A 101 -4.57 -8.60 22.29
N SER A 102 -3.65 -7.75 22.76
CA SER A 102 -3.37 -7.56 24.19
C SER A 102 -3.00 -6.12 24.50
N CYS A 103 -3.29 -5.67 25.72
CA CYS A 103 -2.90 -4.34 26.18
C CYS A 103 -1.36 -4.21 26.28
N CYS A 104 -0.78 -3.16 25.65
CA CYS A 104 0.66 -2.91 25.70
C CYS A 104 1.20 -2.62 27.12
N ALA A 105 0.35 -2.11 28.03
CA ALA A 105 0.74 -1.76 29.40
C ALA A 105 0.64 -2.94 30.38
N CYS A 106 -0.48 -3.68 30.36
CA CYS A 106 -0.74 -4.74 31.34
C CYS A 106 -0.69 -6.17 30.79
N GLY A 107 -0.67 -6.37 29.47
CA GLY A 107 -0.64 -7.68 28.85
C GLY A 107 -1.95 -8.48 28.96
N SER A 108 -3.05 -7.89 29.43
CA SER A 108 -4.35 -8.55 29.44
C SER A 108 -4.92 -8.70 28.03
N ASP A 109 -5.46 -9.88 27.73
CA ASP A 109 -6.18 -10.19 26.48
C ASP A 109 -7.63 -9.66 26.50
N SER A 110 -8.09 -9.14 27.65
CA SER A 110 -9.43 -8.55 27.79
C SER A 110 -9.45 -7.11 27.26
N LEU A 111 -9.38 -6.95 25.94
CA LEU A 111 -9.75 -5.68 25.31
C LEU A 111 -11.26 -5.47 25.53
N GLN A 112 -11.62 -4.43 26.29
CA GLN A 112 -13.04 -4.15 26.55
C GLN A 112 -13.77 -3.85 25.21
N PRO A 113 -15.00 -4.37 25.03
CA PRO A 113 -15.73 -4.29 23.77
C PRO A 113 -16.24 -2.89 23.43
N ASP A 114 -16.03 -1.90 24.29
CA ASP A 114 -16.45 -0.51 24.10
C ASP A 114 -15.57 0.27 23.11
N GLY A 115 -14.46 -0.32 22.64
CA GLY A 115 -13.71 0.16 21.46
C GLY A 115 -13.06 1.53 21.62
N ARG A 116 -12.91 2.02 22.86
CA ARG A 116 -12.25 3.30 23.15
C ARG A 116 -10.74 3.13 23.04
N LEU A 117 -10.19 3.56 21.91
CA LEU A 117 -8.75 3.72 21.72
C LEU A 117 -8.25 4.90 22.57
N LEU A 118 -7.72 4.62 23.76
CA LEU A 118 -6.97 5.60 24.55
C LEU A 118 -5.55 5.69 23.98
N PHE A 119 -5.34 6.64 23.08
CA PHE A 119 -3.99 7.12 22.77
C PHE A 119 -3.61 8.12 23.88
N SER A 120 -2.80 7.68 24.84
CA SER A 120 -2.20 8.53 25.87
C SER A 120 -0.97 9.24 25.36
#